data_AF-A0A9W4BAF6-F1
#
_entry.id   AF-A0A9W4BAF6-F1
#
_cell.length_a   1.000
_cell.length_b   1.000
_cell.length_c   1.000
_cell.angle_alpha   90.00
_cell.angle_beta   90.00
_cell.angle_gamma   90.00
#
_symmetry.space_group_name_H-M   'P 1'
#
loop_
_entity.id
_entity.type
_entity.pdbx_description
1 polymer ?
#
loop_
_entity_poly.entity_id
_entity_poly.type
_entity_poly.pdbx_seq_one_letter_code
_entity_poly.pdbx_strand_id
1 'polypeptide(L)' 'MSEAVQLVLDSAGRDPVVYRIAAHCHVDNTASARVLERNGLSLEGRLRRYTVLPYISEEPQDCLLFAKAVK' A
#
# COMPACT_ATOMS: atom_id res chain seq x y z
N MET A 1 -6.22 -12.25 1.27
CA MET A 1 -5.65 -11.27 0.34
C MET A 1 -4.13 -11.36 0.19
N SER A 2 -3.37 -11.90 1.15
CA SER A 2 -1.90 -11.95 1.02
C SER A 2 -1.40 -12.68 -0.23
N GLU A 3 -2.02 -13.80 -0.63
CA GLU A 3 -1.64 -14.55 -1.84
C GLU A 3 -1.62 -13.69 -3.12
N ALA A 4 -2.67 -12.90 -3.34
CA ALA A 4 -2.75 -11.99 -4.48
C ALA A 4 -1.68 -10.89 -4.42
N VAL A 5 -1.40 -10.37 -3.23
CA VAL A 5 -0.34 -9.37 -3.03
C VAL A 5 1.04 -9.98 -3.33
N GLN A 6 1.31 -11.20 -2.85
CA GLN A 6 2.57 -11.90 -3.13
C GLN A 6 2.75 -12.12 -4.62
N LEU A 7 1.72 -12.58 -5.32
CA LEU A 7 1.77 -12.77 -6.77
C LEU A 7 2.16 -11.48 -7.50
N VAL A 8 1.57 -10.35 -7.12
CA VAL A 8 1.87 -9.04 -7.72
C VAL A 8 3.31 -8.60 -7.40
N LEU A 9 3.74 -8.73 -6.13
CA LEU A 9 5.10 -8.38 -5.71
C LEU A 9 6.15 -9.23 -6.44
N ASP A 10 5.90 -10.53 -6.59
CA ASP A 10 6.79 -11.47 -7.28
C ASP A 10 6.84 -11.20 -8.78
N SER A 11 5.72 -10.82 -9.39
CA SER A 11 5.69 -10.42 -10.80
C SER A 11 6.49 -9.13 -11.02
N ALA A 12 6.27 -8.12 -10.18
CA ALA A 12 6.96 -6.84 -10.27
C ALA A 12 8.46 -6.95 -9.95
N GLY A 13 8.87 -7.85 -9.05
CA GLY A 13 10.28 -8.12 -8.78
C GLY A 13 11.01 -8.78 -9.96
N ARG A 14 10.30 -9.46 -10.85
CA ARG A 14 10.86 -10.06 -12.08
C ARG A 14 10.88 -9.09 -13.26
N ASP A 15 10.07 -8.04 -13.23
CA ASP A 15 10.02 -7.05 -14.29
C ASP A 15 11.29 -6.16 -14.24
N PRO A 16 12.12 -6.10 -15.29
CA PRO A 16 13.36 -5.33 -15.29
C PRO A 16 13.16 -3.81 -15.23
N VAL A 17 11.95 -3.27 -15.46
CA VAL A 17 11.69 -1.82 -15.42
C VAL A 17 10.97 -1.35 -14.15
N VAL A 18 10.53 -2.25 -13.27
CA VAL A 18 9.90 -1.88 -11.99
C VAL A 18 10.93 -1.80 -10.87
N TYR A 19 11.08 -0.63 -10.25
CA TYR A 19 12.06 -0.42 -9.17
C TYR A 19 11.44 -0.40 -7.78
N ARG A 20 10.18 -0.01 -7.68
CA ARG A 20 9.50 0.17 -6.40
C ARG A 20 8.01 -0.07 -6.55
N ILE A 21 7.44 -0.67 -5.54
CA ILE A 21 6.00 -0.89 -5.41
C ILE A 21 5.53 -0.08 -4.21
N ALA A 22 4.47 0.69 -4.40
CA ALA A 22 3.84 1.46 -3.35
C ALA A 22 2.36 1.11 -3.28
N ALA A 23 1.83 1.12 -2.07
CA ALA A 23 0.42 0.92 -1.78
C ALA A 23 0.01 1.91 -0.69
N HIS A 24 -1.25 2.34 -0.71
CA HIS A 24 -1.81 3.16 0.35
C HIS A 24 -3.14 2.58 0.82
N CYS A 25 -3.46 2.81 2.09
CA CYS A 25 -4.75 2.47 2.66
C CYS A 25 -5.18 3.54 3.65
N HIS A 26 -6.48 3.66 3.90
CA HIS A 26 -7.01 4.54 4.95
C HIS A 26 -6.31 4.26 6.29
N VAL A 27 -6.06 5.30 7.08
CA VAL A 27 -5.30 5.18 8.34
C VAL A 27 -5.92 4.22 9.35
N ASP A 28 -7.24 4.11 9.37
CA ASP A 28 -7.96 3.20 10.28
C ASP A 28 -8.15 1.79 9.71
N ASN A 29 -7.72 1.52 8.48
CA ASN A 29 -7.82 0.18 7.87
C ASN A 29 -6.66 -0.73 8.31
N THR A 30 -6.71 -1.14 9.57
CA THR A 30 -5.70 -2.01 10.20
C THR A 30 -5.56 -3.37 9.51
N ALA A 31 -6.64 -3.90 8.92
CA ALA A 31 -6.60 -5.15 8.18
C ALA A 31 -5.72 -5.03 6.91
N SER A 32 -5.89 -3.96 6.14
CA SER A 32 -5.05 -3.70 4.96
C SER A 32 -3.61 -3.40 5.35
N ALA A 33 -3.38 -2.57 6.37
CA ALA A 33 -2.04 -2.27 6.87
C ALA A 33 -1.26 -3.55 7.21
N ARG A 34 -1.89 -4.48 7.96
CA ARG A 34 -1.29 -5.78 8.30
C ARG A 34 -1.00 -6.66 7.09
N VAL A 35 -1.84 -6.61 6.05
CA VAL A 35 -1.56 -7.35 4.81
C VAL A 35 -0.31 -6.79 4.12
N LEU A 36 -0.16 -5.47 4.05
CA LEU A 36 1.01 -4.84 3.42
C LEU A 36 2.30 -5.15 4.19
N GLU A 37 2.27 -5.02 5.51
CA GLU A 37 3.42 -5.36 6.39
C GLU A 37 3.83 -6.83 6.26
N ARG A 38 2.87 -7.76 6.31
CA ARG A 38 3.14 -9.21 6.20
C ARG A 38 3.74 -9.61 4.86
N ASN A 39 3.53 -8.82 3.81
CA ASN A 39 4.11 -9.04 2.48
C ASN A 39 5.42 -8.27 2.27
N GLY A 40 5.96 -7.68 3.32
CA GLY A 40 7.29 -7.06 3.33
C GLY A 40 7.33 -5.65 2.77
N LEU A 41 6.19 -4.94 2.70
CA LEU A 41 6.21 -3.50 2.51
C LEU A 41 6.42 -2.80 3.86
N SER A 42 7.23 -1.75 3.85
CA SER A 42 7.48 -0.92 5.03
C SER A 42 6.60 0.32 5.01
N LEU A 43 6.13 0.75 6.19
CA LEU A 43 5.44 2.03 6.34
C LEU A 43 6.43 3.17 6.12
N GLU A 44 6.26 3.94 5.05
CA GLU A 44 7.09 5.12 4.74
C GLU A 44 6.52 6.40 5.35
N GLY A 45 5.21 6.44 5.64
CA GLY A 45 4.61 7.58 6.33
C GLY A 45 3.09 7.66 6.23
N ARG A 46 2.56 8.79 6.71
CA ARG A 46 1.13 9.15 6.63
C ARG A 46 0.94 10.28 5.64
N LEU A 47 0.13 10.04 4.63
CA LEU A 47 -0.33 11.02 3.66
C LEU A 47 -1.55 11.74 4.25
N ARG A 48 -1.38 13.02 4.60
CA ARG A 48 -2.43 13.84 5.20
C ARG A 48 -3.37 14.37 4.10
N ARG A 49 -4.69 14.23 4.28
CA ARG A 49 -5.74 14.68 3.34
C ARG A 49 -5.44 14.26 1.90
N TYR A 50 -5.10 12.99 1.73
CA TYR A 50 -4.55 12.48 0.47
C TYR A 50 -5.60 12.23 -0.59
N THR A 51 -6.71 11.59 -0.23
CA THR A 51 -7.74 11.20 -1.20
C THR A 51 -9.12 11.15 -0.58
N VAL A 52 -10.14 11.41 -1.38
CA VAL A 52 -11.53 11.22 -0.97
C VAL A 52 -11.87 9.74 -1.09
N LEU A 53 -12.40 9.17 -0.01
CA LEU A 53 -12.89 7.81 0.05
C LEU A 53 -14.40 7.89 0.24
N PRO A 54 -15.21 7.87 -0.85
CA PRO A 54 -16.63 8.27 -0.79
C PRO A 54 -17.50 7.44 0.18
N TYR A 55 -17.09 6.20 0.45
CA TYR A 55 -17.77 5.33 1.43
C TYR A 55 -17.45 5.67 2.90
N ILE A 56 -16.49 6.56 3.15
CA ILE A 56 -16.04 6.99 4.47
C ILE A 56 -16.41 8.46 4.72
N SER A 57 -16.10 9.34 3.76
CA SER A 57 -16.34 10.79 3.88
C SER A 57 -16.28 11.49 2.52
N GLU A 58 -16.93 12.65 2.41
CA GLU A 58 -16.81 13.58 1.29
C GLU A 58 -15.53 14.44 1.36
N GLU A 59 -14.89 14.52 2.53
CA GLU A 59 -13.61 15.23 2.68
C GLU A 59 -12.42 14.30 2.38
N PRO A 60 -11.27 14.83 1.90
CA PRO A 60 -10.05 14.05 1.76
C PRO A 60 -9.58 13.46 3.09
N GLN A 61 -9.37 12.15 3.11
CA GLN A 61 -8.97 11.40 4.30
C GLN A 61 -7.46 11.15 4.33
N ASP A 62 -6.98 10.77 5.51
CA ASP A 62 -5.59 10.39 5.70
C ASP A 62 -5.36 8.93 5.29
N CYS A 63 -4.22 8.66 4.66
CA CYS A 63 -3.78 7.32 4.30
C CYS A 63 -2.38 7.02 4.83
N LEU A 64 -2.10 5.75 5.06
CA LEU A 64 -0.75 5.25 5.28
C LEU A 64 -0.14 4.90 3.92
N LEU A 65 1.13 5.27 3.70
CA LEU A 65 1.91 4.88 2.55
C LEU A 65 2.86 3.75 2.93
N PHE A 66 2.71 2.62 2.26
CA PHE A 66 3.62 1.48 2.36
C PHE A 66 4.37 1.31 1.05
N ALA A 67 5.63 0.91 1.12
CA ALA A 67 6.40 0.60 -0.08
C ALA A 67 7.45 -0.49 0.12
N LYS A 68 7.90 -1.03 -1.00
CA LYS A 68 9.02 -1.97 -1.09
C LYS A 68 9.82 -1.65 -2.34
N ALA A 69 11.13 -1.42 -2.17
CA ALA A 69 12.07 -1.44 -3.28
C ALA A 69 12.24 -2.89 -3.75
N VAL A 70 12.19 -3.11 -5.06
CA VAL A 70 12.34 -4.45 -5.67
C VAL A 70 13.59 -4.55 -6.54
N LYS A 71 14.38 -3.47 -6.61
CA LYS A 71 15.73 -3.40 -7.17
C LYS A 71 16.60 -2.47 -6.34
#